data_AF-A0A8T8T0L6-F1
#
_entry.id   AF-A0A8T8T0L6-F1
#
_cell.length_a   1.000
_cell.length_b   1.000
_cell.length_c   1.000
_cell.angle_alpha   90.00
_cell.angle_beta   90.00
_cell.angle_gamma   90.00
#
_symmetry.space_group_name_H-M   'P 1'
#
loop_
_entity.id
_entity.type
_entity.pdbx_description
1 polymer ?
#
loop_
_entity_poly.entity_id
_entity_poly.type
_entity_poly.pdbx_seq_one_letter_code
_entity_poly.pdbx_strand_id
1 'polypeptide(L)'
;MALFVKPFQIFHLMSTKAITTPPSISTQPGSPPDCAYAIVQQLKGKKCSSCQKLLGDPSFYRCDAKDWLCEACVATGVSQIRFWEKMLPCHWLATYYPTPVVYQKVLFRNIGVMFQACKFNTPQRFIEFARETSAQKAFDKANKLKKEVRSDWNQIKVQVMTFCQYLKFSQNKELGEWLIATKSARLVECSDDYWGEGSGGKGSNRLGRILQDVRKLIKDHSPVPKDLVAVTLP
;
A
#
# COMPACT_ATOMS: atom_id res chain seq x y z
N MET A 1 41.47 24.67 29.74
CA MET A 1 41.59 26.00 29.10
C MET A 1 40.72 26.01 27.86
N ALA A 2 39.64 26.78 27.92
CA ALA A 2 38.75 27.06 26.79
C ALA A 2 39.30 28.23 25.98
N LEU A 3 39.17 28.20 24.66
CA LEU A 3 39.17 29.40 23.84
C LEU A 3 38.10 29.28 22.74
N PHE A 4 36.99 29.94 23.01
CA PHE A 4 36.08 30.53 22.02
C PHE A 4 36.80 31.63 21.23
N VAL A 5 36.33 31.93 20.01
CA VAL A 5 35.83 33.25 19.55
C VAL A 5 35.41 33.14 18.06
N LYS A 6 34.11 33.36 17.78
CA LYS A 6 33.53 33.83 16.48
C LYS A 6 33.56 35.39 16.48
N PRO A 7 33.08 36.20 15.49
CA PRO A 7 32.48 35.94 14.16
C PRO A 7 33.01 36.88 13.04
N PHE A 8 32.53 36.76 11.80
CA PHE A 8 32.38 37.93 10.90
C PHE A 8 31.10 37.79 10.07
N GLN A 9 30.19 38.74 10.26
CA GLN A 9 29.06 39.04 9.39
C GLN A 9 29.47 40.15 8.43
N ILE A 10 29.01 40.09 7.17
CA ILE A 10 28.71 41.29 6.37
C ILE A 10 27.33 41.10 5.76
N PHE A 11 26.45 42.06 6.02
CA PHE A 11 25.06 42.17 5.60
C PHE A 11 24.95 42.92 4.26
N HIS A 12 24.09 42.40 3.38
CA HIS A 12 23.04 43.11 2.63
C HIS A 12 23.37 44.13 1.52
N LEU A 13 22.86 43.85 0.32
CA LEU A 13 21.96 44.78 -0.39
C LEU A 13 20.96 44.00 -1.26
N MET A 14 19.69 44.41 -1.20
CA MET A 14 18.54 43.83 -1.91
C MET A 14 18.50 44.22 -3.39
N SER A 15 17.91 43.35 -4.23
CA SER A 15 16.84 43.79 -5.16
C SER A 15 16.10 42.61 -5.78
N THR A 16 14.78 42.82 -5.88
CA THR A 16 13.68 41.95 -6.27
C THR A 16 13.71 41.49 -7.73
N LYS A 17 13.51 40.18 -7.98
CA LYS A 17 12.85 39.71 -9.22
C LYS A 17 11.86 38.58 -8.93
N ALA A 18 10.70 38.76 -9.53
CA ALA A 18 9.42 38.06 -9.36
C ALA A 18 9.50 36.52 -9.35
N ILE A 19 8.80 35.94 -8.38
CA ILE A 19 8.36 34.54 -8.41
C ILE A 19 7.21 34.47 -9.43
N THR A 20 7.47 33.90 -10.60
CA THR A 20 6.43 33.57 -11.57
C THR A 20 5.57 32.44 -11.02
N THR A 21 4.28 32.70 -10.86
CA THR A 21 3.27 31.69 -10.55
C THR A 21 3.21 30.62 -11.65
N PRO A 22 3.10 29.33 -11.32
CA PRO A 22 2.84 28.29 -12.32
C PRO A 22 1.42 28.44 -12.89
N PRO A 23 1.20 28.07 -14.16
CA PRO A 23 -0.05 28.32 -14.86
C PRO A 23 -1.21 27.50 -14.28
N SER A 24 -2.35 28.18 -14.13
CA SER A 24 -3.65 27.59 -13.79
C SER A 24 -4.16 26.73 -14.95
N ILE A 25 -4.06 25.40 -14.80
CA ILE A 25 -4.72 24.46 -15.70
C ILE A 25 -6.16 24.26 -15.22
N SER A 26 -7.06 24.96 -15.90
CA SER A 26 -8.49 24.63 -15.97
C SER A 26 -8.65 23.26 -16.62
N THR A 27 -9.22 22.29 -15.89
CA THR A 27 -9.89 21.14 -16.51
C THR A 27 -11.17 20.86 -15.75
N GLN A 28 -12.28 20.98 -16.47
CA GLN A 28 -13.62 20.60 -16.04
C GLN A 28 -13.65 19.11 -15.65
N PRO A 29 -14.44 18.71 -14.63
CA PRO A 29 -14.49 17.33 -14.17
C PRO A 29 -15.29 16.46 -15.14
N GLY A 30 -14.58 15.70 -15.97
CA GLY A 30 -15.14 14.47 -16.54
C GLY A 30 -15.42 13.48 -15.41
N SER A 31 -16.66 13.02 -15.34
CA SER A 31 -17.25 12.17 -14.30
C SER A 31 -16.34 11.00 -13.88
N PRO A 32 -16.10 10.77 -12.58
CA PRO A 32 -15.42 9.55 -12.12
C PRO A 32 -16.35 8.35 -12.30
N PRO A 33 -15.83 7.16 -12.67
CA PRO A 33 -16.63 5.95 -12.80
C PRO A 33 -17.32 5.60 -11.48
N ASP A 34 -18.58 5.18 -11.61
CA ASP A 34 -19.65 5.15 -10.60
C ASP A 34 -19.37 4.42 -9.28
N CYS A 35 -18.26 3.73 -9.11
CA CYS A 35 -18.00 2.88 -7.94
C CYS A 35 -17.37 3.64 -6.74
N ALA A 36 -16.52 4.63 -6.96
CA ALA A 36 -15.96 5.46 -5.87
C ALA A 36 -16.86 6.65 -5.53
N TYR A 37 -17.51 7.24 -6.55
CA TYR A 37 -18.46 8.33 -6.39
C TYR A 37 -19.72 7.87 -5.66
N ALA A 38 -20.24 6.66 -5.91
CA ALA A 38 -21.44 6.17 -5.20
C ALA A 38 -21.23 6.02 -3.69
N ILE A 39 -20.08 5.49 -3.23
CA ILE A 39 -19.79 5.34 -1.79
C ILE A 39 -19.56 6.72 -1.16
N VAL A 40 -18.78 7.60 -1.80
CA VAL A 40 -18.52 8.95 -1.29
C VAL A 40 -19.78 9.83 -1.31
N GLN A 41 -20.66 9.72 -2.32
CA GLN A 41 -21.94 10.46 -2.39
C GLN A 41 -23.00 9.91 -1.45
N GLN A 42 -23.08 8.60 -1.22
CA GLN A 42 -24.00 8.01 -0.23
C GLN A 42 -23.64 8.40 1.20
N LEU A 43 -22.39 8.80 1.44
CA LEU A 43 -21.87 9.23 2.72
C LEU A 43 -21.79 10.77 2.85
N LYS A 44 -21.85 11.51 1.73
CA LYS A 44 -21.78 12.97 1.69
C LYS A 44 -22.91 13.59 2.51
N GLY A 45 -22.54 14.41 3.50
CA GLY A 45 -23.49 15.07 4.40
C GLY A 45 -23.93 14.23 5.61
N LYS A 46 -23.53 12.96 5.70
CA LYS A 46 -23.80 12.11 6.87
C LYS A 46 -22.69 12.28 7.92
N LYS A 47 -23.07 12.22 9.19
CA LYS A 47 -22.14 12.26 10.33
C LYS A 47 -21.79 10.84 10.77
N CYS A 48 -20.50 10.57 11.02
CA CYS A 48 -20.10 9.31 11.66
C CYS A 48 -20.78 9.18 13.02
N SER A 49 -21.39 8.04 13.33
CA SER A 49 -22.11 7.82 14.60
C SER A 49 -21.20 7.91 15.83
N SER A 50 -19.92 7.55 15.67
CA SER A 50 -18.92 7.62 16.76
C SER A 50 -18.33 9.02 16.93
N CYS A 51 -17.79 9.62 15.87
CA CYS A 51 -17.04 10.88 15.98
C CYS A 51 -17.80 12.13 15.51
N GLN A 52 -19.04 11.98 15.02
CA GLN A 52 -19.95 13.05 14.57
C GLN A 52 -19.43 13.94 13.42
N LYS A 53 -18.28 13.61 12.82
CA LYS A 53 -17.71 14.33 11.66
C LYS A 53 -18.38 13.95 10.35
N LEU A 54 -18.41 14.90 9.41
CA LEU A 54 -18.98 14.73 8.08
C LEU A 54 -18.15 13.73 7.25
N LEU A 55 -18.81 12.70 6.72
CA LEU A 55 -18.20 11.69 5.87
C LEU A 55 -18.10 12.22 4.42
N GLY A 56 -16.99 11.92 3.74
CA GLY A 56 -16.81 12.22 2.32
C GLY A 56 -16.30 13.63 1.97
N ASP A 57 -15.75 14.38 2.93
CA ASP A 57 -15.08 15.66 2.64
C ASP A 57 -13.63 15.44 2.15
N PRO A 58 -13.25 15.91 0.94
CA PRO A 58 -11.89 15.77 0.39
C PRO A 58 -10.80 16.45 1.22
N SER A 59 -11.14 17.39 2.11
CA SER A 59 -10.19 18.09 2.99
C SER A 59 -9.82 17.28 4.25
N PHE A 60 -10.46 16.13 4.49
CA PHE A 60 -10.39 15.38 5.75
C PHE A 60 -9.47 14.16 5.75
N TYR A 61 -8.36 14.18 5.00
CA TYR A 61 -7.29 13.16 5.11
C TYR A 61 -6.52 13.20 6.45
N ARG A 62 -6.96 14.00 7.44
CA ARG A 62 -6.52 13.93 8.83
C ARG A 62 -7.74 14.00 9.75
N CYS A 63 -8.27 12.85 10.12
CA CYS A 63 -9.08 12.76 11.33
C CYS A 63 -8.15 12.43 12.49
N ASP A 64 -8.03 13.31 13.49
CA ASP A 64 -7.33 13.05 14.76
C ASP A 64 -8.02 11.99 15.64
N ALA A 65 -8.89 11.15 15.08
CA ALA A 65 -9.38 9.97 15.76
C ALA A 65 -8.53 8.77 15.32
N LYS A 66 -7.97 8.04 16.28
CA LYS A 66 -7.11 6.87 16.13
C LYS A 66 -7.74 5.66 15.42
N ASP A 67 -8.90 5.82 14.78
CA ASP A 67 -9.67 4.77 14.13
C ASP A 67 -10.12 5.26 12.75
N TRP A 68 -9.28 5.04 11.73
CA TRP A 68 -9.52 5.47 10.35
C TRP A 68 -10.61 4.68 9.60
N LEU A 69 -11.36 3.86 10.33
CA LEU A 69 -12.57 3.22 9.86
C LEU A 69 -13.66 3.36 10.93
N CYS A 70 -14.39 4.47 10.88
CA CYS A 70 -15.72 4.51 11.48
C CYS A 70 -16.49 3.30 10.94
N GLU A 71 -16.97 2.42 11.83
CA GLU A 71 -17.69 1.17 11.53
C GLU A 71 -18.81 1.33 10.47
N ALA A 72 -19.29 2.56 10.26
CA ALA A 72 -20.30 2.94 9.29
C ALA A 72 -19.87 2.83 7.81
N CYS A 73 -18.58 2.96 7.45
CA CYS A 73 -18.16 2.89 6.04
C CYS A 73 -17.99 1.45 5.52
N VAL A 74 -17.96 0.45 6.40
CA VAL A 74 -17.76 -0.97 6.03
C VAL A 74 -18.88 -1.89 6.53
N ALA A 75 -19.87 -1.35 7.23
CA ALA A 75 -21.10 -2.04 7.63
C ALA A 75 -22.29 -1.32 6.96
N THR A 76 -22.67 -1.65 5.73
CA THR A 76 -23.65 -2.71 5.44
C THR A 76 -23.83 -2.77 3.91
N GLY A 77 -23.74 -3.95 3.28
CA GLY A 77 -24.19 -4.16 1.88
C GLY A 77 -23.16 -4.03 0.75
N VAL A 78 -21.89 -3.66 1.01
CA VAL A 78 -20.86 -3.61 -0.05
C VAL A 78 -20.38 -5.02 -0.38
N SER A 79 -20.79 -5.55 -1.54
CA SER A 79 -20.40 -6.87 -2.02
C SER A 79 -18.96 -6.93 -2.55
N GLN A 80 -18.41 -5.78 -2.99
CA GLN A 80 -17.12 -5.71 -3.65
C GLN A 80 -16.38 -4.39 -3.38
N ILE A 81 -15.07 -4.48 -3.14
CA ILE A 81 -14.13 -3.36 -2.98
C ILE A 81 -13.04 -3.49 -4.05
N ARG A 82 -12.94 -2.49 -4.93
CA ARG A 82 -11.89 -2.42 -5.97
C ARG A 82 -10.73 -1.54 -5.50
N PHE A 83 -9.49 -1.95 -5.78
CA PHE A 83 -8.28 -1.20 -5.44
C PHE A 83 -7.22 -1.36 -6.53
N TRP A 84 -6.49 -0.28 -6.83
CA TRP A 84 -5.24 -0.27 -7.60
C TRP A 84 -4.65 1.13 -7.66
N GLU A 85 -5.49 2.11 -8.03
CA GLU A 85 -5.07 3.50 -8.18
C GLU A 85 -4.86 4.17 -6.82
N LYS A 86 -3.83 5.02 -6.73
CA LYS A 86 -3.51 5.79 -5.52
C LYS A 86 -4.65 6.69 -5.04
N MET A 87 -5.54 7.09 -5.96
CA MET A 87 -6.68 7.95 -5.67
C MET A 87 -7.88 7.19 -5.09
N LEU A 88 -7.83 5.85 -5.04
CA LEU A 88 -8.91 5.06 -4.47
C LEU A 88 -8.77 4.96 -2.94
N PRO A 89 -9.88 5.06 -2.18
CA PRO A 89 -9.85 5.00 -0.71
C PRO A 89 -9.15 3.76 -0.13
N CYS A 90 -9.20 2.63 -0.85
CA CYS A 90 -8.63 1.35 -0.41
C CYS A 90 -7.23 1.07 -0.97
N HIS A 91 -6.50 2.08 -1.46
CA HIS A 91 -5.13 1.91 -1.99
C HIS A 91 -4.13 1.33 -0.97
N TRP A 92 -4.45 1.39 0.34
CA TRP A 92 -3.69 0.72 1.39
C TRP A 92 -3.64 -0.81 1.26
N LEU A 93 -4.51 -1.43 0.45
CA LEU A 93 -4.43 -2.85 0.09
C LEU A 93 -3.29 -3.16 -0.89
N ALA A 94 -2.82 -2.17 -1.64
CA ALA A 94 -1.80 -2.35 -2.67
C ALA A 94 -0.44 -2.76 -2.07
N THR A 95 0.34 -3.51 -2.85
CA THR A 95 1.66 -4.02 -2.45
C THR A 95 2.72 -2.93 -2.31
N TYR A 96 2.56 -1.82 -3.05
CA TYR A 96 3.48 -0.69 -3.04
C TYR A 96 3.15 0.37 -1.96
N TYR A 97 2.04 0.21 -1.23
CA TYR A 97 1.65 1.14 -0.16
C TYR A 97 2.76 1.19 0.92
N PRO A 98 3.18 2.38 1.40
CA PRO A 98 4.34 2.54 2.29
C PRO A 98 4.04 1.96 3.68
N THR A 99 4.29 0.66 3.82
CA THR A 99 4.05 -0.14 5.03
C THR A 99 5.31 -0.89 5.37
N PRO A 100 6.15 -0.33 6.27
CA PRO A 100 7.38 -0.99 6.64
C PRO A 100 7.10 -2.39 7.22
N VAL A 101 7.91 -3.36 6.79
CA VAL A 101 7.86 -4.75 7.27
C VAL A 101 9.26 -5.24 7.56
N VAL A 102 9.42 -5.99 8.65
CA VAL A 102 10.67 -6.62 9.02
C VAL A 102 10.58 -8.11 8.75
N TYR A 103 11.55 -8.66 8.01
CA TYR A 103 11.71 -10.11 7.84
C TYR A 103 13.19 -10.47 7.92
N GLN A 104 13.52 -11.51 8.70
CA GLN A 104 14.90 -11.91 8.98
C GLN A 104 15.83 -10.74 9.35
N LYS A 105 15.36 -9.84 10.22
CA LYS A 105 16.09 -8.63 10.66
C LYS A 105 16.37 -7.59 9.56
N VAL A 106 15.80 -7.77 8.36
CA VAL A 106 15.87 -6.81 7.25
C VAL A 106 14.57 -6.02 7.17
N LEU A 107 14.69 -4.70 7.15
CA LEU A 107 13.57 -3.77 7.01
C LEU A 107 13.30 -3.45 5.54
N PHE A 108 12.08 -3.74 5.08
CA PHE A 108 11.59 -3.31 3.77
C PHE A 108 10.58 -2.18 3.95
N ARG A 109 10.64 -1.15 3.10
CA ARG A 109 9.70 -0.02 3.12
C ARG A 109 8.26 -0.40 2.78
N ASN A 110 8.09 -1.44 1.98
CA ASN A 110 6.81 -2.06 1.67
C ASN A 110 7.06 -3.48 1.17
N ILE A 111 5.99 -4.26 1.16
CA ILE A 111 6.03 -5.64 0.70
C ILE A 111 6.31 -5.79 -0.79
N GLY A 112 6.01 -4.77 -1.61
CA GLY A 112 6.37 -4.77 -3.03
C GLY A 112 7.88 -4.86 -3.24
N VAL A 113 8.68 -4.18 -2.40
CA VAL A 113 10.14 -4.31 -2.42
C VAL A 113 10.57 -5.69 -1.94
N MET A 114 10.02 -6.17 -0.81
CA MET A 114 10.32 -7.50 -0.27
C MET A 114 10.03 -8.61 -1.29
N PHE A 115 8.88 -8.54 -1.97
CA PHE A 115 8.47 -9.51 -2.98
C PHE A 115 9.46 -9.62 -4.13
N GLN A 116 10.05 -8.49 -4.57
CA GLN A 116 11.10 -8.52 -5.60
C GLN A 116 12.41 -9.09 -5.05
N ALA A 117 12.74 -8.83 -3.78
CA ALA A 117 13.92 -9.39 -3.12
C ALA A 117 13.85 -10.93 -3.03
N CYS A 118 12.66 -11.49 -2.79
CA CYS A 118 12.42 -12.94 -2.70
C CYS A 118 12.57 -13.68 -4.04
N LYS A 119 12.77 -12.98 -5.16
CA LYS A 119 13.11 -13.61 -6.45
C LYS A 119 14.50 -14.23 -6.47
N PHE A 120 15.35 -13.90 -5.50
CA PHE A 120 16.76 -14.32 -5.45
C PHE A 120 17.00 -15.20 -4.23
N ASN A 121 17.98 -16.10 -4.30
CA ASN A 121 18.29 -17.06 -3.23
C ASN A 121 19.50 -16.67 -2.37
N THR A 122 20.04 -15.47 -2.57
CA THR A 122 21.25 -15.02 -1.85
C THR A 122 20.89 -13.92 -0.84
N PRO A 123 21.40 -13.99 0.40
CA PRO A 123 21.22 -12.92 1.39
C PRO A 123 21.70 -11.55 0.91
N GLN A 124 22.75 -11.52 0.06
CA GLN A 124 23.29 -10.31 -0.54
C GLN A 124 22.24 -9.58 -1.38
N ARG A 125 21.58 -10.28 -2.31
CA ARG A 125 20.46 -9.72 -3.09
C ARG A 125 19.31 -9.28 -2.19
N PHE A 126 19.00 -10.06 -1.14
CA PHE A 126 17.93 -9.72 -0.22
C PHE A 126 18.15 -8.36 0.47
N ILE A 127 19.35 -8.15 1.01
CA ILE A 127 19.77 -6.89 1.65
C ILE A 127 19.88 -5.75 0.62
N GLU A 128 20.38 -6.04 -0.58
CA GLU A 128 20.53 -5.06 -1.65
C GLU A 128 19.17 -4.48 -2.06
N PHE A 129 18.14 -5.33 -2.20
CA PHE A 129 16.79 -4.91 -2.56
C PHE A 129 16.10 -4.10 -1.45
N ALA A 130 16.39 -4.37 -0.18
CA ALA A 130 15.84 -3.58 0.93
C ALA A 130 16.18 -2.07 0.82
N ARG A 131 17.28 -1.74 0.12
CA ARG A 131 17.73 -0.36 -0.13
C ARG A 131 16.93 0.35 -1.23
N GLU A 132 16.12 -0.33 -2.02
CA GLU A 132 15.36 0.26 -3.14
C GLU A 132 14.22 1.20 -2.70
N THR A 133 14.13 2.37 -3.35
CA THR A 133 13.25 3.46 -2.89
C THR A 133 11.77 3.30 -3.21
N SER A 134 11.40 2.33 -4.03
CA SER A 134 10.01 2.02 -4.32
C SER A 134 9.88 0.59 -4.85
N ALA A 135 8.66 0.05 -4.78
CA ALA A 135 8.34 -1.23 -5.40
C ALA A 135 8.65 -1.22 -6.91
N GLN A 136 8.45 -0.09 -7.58
CA GLN A 136 8.78 0.07 -9.00
C GLN A 136 10.28 -0.07 -9.27
N LYS A 137 11.14 0.63 -8.50
CA LYS A 137 12.60 0.51 -8.68
C LYS A 137 13.09 -0.91 -8.40
N ALA A 138 12.55 -1.55 -7.37
CA ALA A 138 12.82 -2.95 -7.09
C ALA A 138 12.40 -3.86 -8.25
N PHE A 139 11.22 -3.63 -8.84
CA PHE A 139 10.76 -4.38 -10.00
C PHE A 139 11.67 -4.20 -11.22
N ASP A 140 12.03 -2.97 -11.55
CA ASP A 140 12.91 -2.65 -12.67
C ASP A 140 14.28 -3.31 -12.50
N LYS A 141 14.82 -3.28 -11.28
CA LYS A 141 16.06 -3.96 -10.92
C LYS A 141 15.97 -5.48 -11.06
N ALA A 142 14.90 -6.08 -10.55
CA ALA A 142 14.70 -7.52 -10.69
C ALA A 142 14.61 -7.96 -12.16
N ASN A 143 14.01 -7.15 -13.03
CA ASN A 143 13.94 -7.42 -14.45
C ASN A 143 15.31 -7.35 -15.14
N LYS A 144 16.18 -6.40 -14.74
CA LYS A 144 17.57 -6.34 -15.21
C LYS A 144 18.36 -7.59 -14.80
N LEU A 145 18.06 -8.14 -13.63
CA LEU A 145 18.69 -9.32 -13.04
C LEU A 145 17.94 -10.63 -13.34
N LYS A 146 17.10 -10.68 -14.37
CA LYS A 146 16.22 -11.83 -14.66
C LYS A 146 16.94 -13.18 -14.77
N LYS A 147 18.23 -13.20 -15.12
CA LYS A 147 19.06 -14.41 -15.23
C LYS A 147 19.43 -15.01 -13.88
N GLU A 148 19.35 -14.24 -12.80
CA GLU A 148 19.68 -14.66 -11.43
C GLU A 148 18.42 -14.99 -10.61
N VAL A 149 17.23 -14.80 -11.20
CA VAL A 149 15.97 -15.18 -10.56
C VAL A 149 15.94 -16.69 -10.38
N ARG A 150 15.55 -17.13 -9.18
CA ARG A 150 15.43 -18.55 -8.82
C ARG A 150 14.54 -19.32 -9.81
N SER A 151 14.93 -20.55 -10.11
CA SER A 151 14.31 -21.37 -11.15
C SER A 151 12.86 -21.78 -10.83
N ASP A 152 12.51 -21.91 -9.56
CA ASP A 152 11.19 -22.26 -9.03
C ASP A 152 10.26 -21.04 -8.86
N TRP A 153 10.69 -19.82 -9.23
CA TRP A 153 9.94 -18.58 -8.97
C TRP A 153 8.48 -18.63 -9.43
N ASN A 154 8.22 -19.18 -10.62
CA ASN A 154 6.86 -19.27 -11.15
C ASN A 154 5.93 -20.18 -10.34
N GLN A 155 6.50 -21.17 -9.64
CA GLN A 155 5.77 -22.12 -8.79
C GLN A 155 5.44 -21.48 -7.43
N ILE A 156 6.38 -20.71 -6.86
CA ILE A 156 6.27 -20.21 -5.49
C ILE A 156 5.73 -18.78 -5.37
N LYS A 157 5.72 -17.97 -6.44
CA LYS A 157 5.44 -16.52 -6.35
C LYS A 157 4.09 -16.18 -5.70
N VAL A 158 3.08 -17.04 -5.82
CA VAL A 158 1.79 -16.84 -5.14
C VAL A 158 1.94 -17.04 -3.64
N GLN A 159 2.64 -18.09 -3.20
CA GLN A 159 2.92 -18.35 -1.78
C GLN A 159 3.76 -17.23 -1.17
N VAL A 160 4.80 -16.77 -1.88
CA VAL A 160 5.62 -15.62 -1.46
C VAL A 160 4.76 -14.36 -1.29
N MET A 161 3.85 -14.07 -2.24
CA MET A 161 2.95 -12.92 -2.12
C MET A 161 2.00 -13.05 -0.92
N THR A 162 1.45 -14.25 -0.68
CA THR A 162 0.62 -14.51 0.51
C THR A 162 1.39 -14.26 1.79
N PHE A 163 2.63 -14.76 1.87
CA PHE A 163 3.50 -14.53 3.02
C PHE A 163 3.81 -13.04 3.24
N CYS A 164 4.17 -12.33 2.17
CA CYS A 164 4.39 -10.88 2.21
C CYS A 164 3.15 -10.13 2.72
N GLN A 165 1.95 -10.43 2.18
CA GLN A 165 0.71 -9.80 2.64
C GLN A 165 0.40 -10.13 4.09
N TYR A 166 0.59 -11.38 4.51
CA TYR A 166 0.46 -11.75 5.91
C TYR A 166 1.37 -10.88 6.79
N LEU A 167 2.67 -10.76 6.49
CA LEU A 167 3.59 -9.93 7.27
C LEU A 167 3.15 -8.47 7.35
N LYS A 168 2.66 -7.91 6.24
CA LYS A 168 2.13 -6.53 6.22
C LYS A 168 1.01 -6.37 7.24
N PHE A 169 -0.01 -7.21 7.19
CA PHE A 169 -1.20 -7.05 8.03
C PHE A 169 -0.99 -7.56 9.46
N SER A 170 -0.07 -8.50 9.69
CA SER A 170 0.25 -8.98 11.03
C SER A 170 1.17 -8.03 11.80
N GLN A 171 2.08 -7.31 11.12
CA GLN A 171 2.99 -6.35 11.75
C GLN A 171 2.40 -4.95 11.87
N ASN A 172 1.43 -4.59 11.02
CA ASN A 172 0.75 -3.30 11.04
C ASN A 172 -0.68 -3.48 11.58
N LYS A 173 -0.82 -3.43 12.91
CA LYS A 173 -2.08 -3.76 13.61
C LYS A 173 -3.30 -3.03 13.05
N GLU A 174 -3.18 -1.72 12.85
CA GLU A 174 -4.25 -0.86 12.31
C GLU A 174 -4.72 -1.35 10.93
N LEU A 175 -3.78 -1.68 10.02
CA LEU A 175 -4.13 -2.20 8.70
C LEU A 175 -4.75 -3.60 8.78
N GLY A 176 -4.31 -4.42 9.73
CA GLY A 176 -4.92 -5.73 10.00
C GLY A 176 -6.38 -5.60 10.41
N GLU A 177 -6.67 -4.67 11.33
CA GLU A 177 -8.03 -4.32 11.74
C GLU A 177 -8.86 -3.80 10.55
N TRP A 178 -8.27 -2.97 9.69
CA TRP A 178 -8.94 -2.50 8.47
C TRP A 178 -9.25 -3.63 7.49
N LEU A 179 -8.34 -4.58 7.32
CA LEU A 179 -8.55 -5.75 6.48
C LEU A 179 -9.70 -6.61 7.03
N ILE A 180 -9.77 -6.83 8.34
CA ILE A 180 -10.88 -7.54 8.99
C ILE A 180 -12.20 -6.79 8.78
N ALA A 181 -12.17 -5.45 8.91
CA ALA A 181 -13.36 -4.61 8.75
C ALA A 181 -14.00 -4.75 7.36
N THR A 182 -13.26 -5.17 6.32
CA THR A 182 -13.83 -5.50 4.99
C THR A 182 -14.82 -6.68 4.98
N LYS A 183 -14.98 -7.38 6.11
CA LYS A 183 -15.99 -8.43 6.34
C LYS A 183 -16.02 -9.50 5.24
N SER A 184 -17.14 -9.65 4.52
CA SER A 184 -17.32 -10.61 3.43
C SER A 184 -17.12 -9.98 2.06
N ALA A 185 -16.78 -8.69 1.97
CA ALA A 185 -16.61 -8.01 0.71
C ALA A 185 -15.51 -8.68 -0.12
N ARG A 186 -15.80 -8.86 -1.41
CA ARG A 186 -14.84 -9.33 -2.39
C ARG A 186 -13.82 -8.22 -2.66
N LEU A 187 -12.56 -8.47 -2.36
CA LEU A 187 -11.45 -7.57 -2.68
C LEU A 187 -10.98 -7.82 -4.11
N VAL A 188 -10.84 -6.76 -4.89
CA VAL A 188 -10.57 -6.83 -6.32
C VAL A 188 -9.46 -5.89 -6.72
N GLU A 189 -8.36 -6.48 -7.16
CA GLU A 189 -7.22 -5.76 -7.70
C GLU A 189 -7.45 -5.53 -9.21
N CYS A 190 -7.09 -4.35 -9.73
CA CYS A 190 -7.44 -3.92 -11.09
C CYS A 190 -6.23 -3.61 -12.00
N SER A 191 -5.01 -4.03 -11.66
CA SER A 191 -3.79 -3.67 -12.39
C SER A 191 -3.55 -4.43 -13.68
N ASP A 192 -3.55 -5.76 -13.58
CA ASP A 192 -3.16 -6.69 -14.64
C ASP A 192 -3.99 -7.98 -14.54
N ASP A 193 -3.96 -8.82 -15.58
CA ASP A 193 -4.78 -10.03 -15.64
C ASP A 193 -4.28 -11.18 -14.75
N TYR A 194 -3.05 -11.08 -14.22
CA TYR A 194 -2.44 -12.12 -13.39
C TYR A 194 -2.74 -11.90 -11.91
N TRP A 195 -2.38 -10.74 -11.37
CA TRP A 195 -2.63 -10.35 -9.98
C TRP A 195 -4.02 -9.79 -9.77
N GLY A 196 -4.57 -9.09 -10.76
CA GLY A 196 -5.89 -8.47 -10.73
C GLY A 196 -6.87 -9.03 -11.74
N GLU A 197 -7.96 -8.30 -11.96
CA GLU A 197 -8.93 -8.54 -13.04
C GLU A 197 -8.54 -7.90 -14.37
N GLY A 198 -7.51 -7.04 -14.36
CA GLY A 198 -7.12 -6.20 -15.49
C GLY A 198 -8.25 -5.28 -15.98
N SER A 199 -8.00 -4.61 -17.11
CA SER A 199 -8.98 -3.72 -17.74
C SER A 199 -10.19 -4.46 -18.31
N GLY A 200 -10.02 -5.74 -18.68
CA GLY A 200 -11.09 -6.57 -19.24
C GLY A 200 -12.01 -7.22 -18.22
N GLY A 201 -11.73 -7.08 -16.91
CA GLY A 201 -12.55 -7.68 -15.84
C GLY A 201 -12.47 -9.21 -15.75
N LYS A 202 -11.58 -9.84 -16.53
CA LYS A 202 -11.47 -11.30 -16.71
C LYS A 202 -10.19 -11.90 -16.12
N GLY A 203 -9.31 -11.07 -15.57
CA GLY A 203 -8.11 -11.51 -14.89
C GLY A 203 -8.39 -12.38 -13.66
N SER A 204 -7.35 -13.06 -13.17
CA SER A 204 -7.47 -14.06 -12.11
C SER A 204 -7.84 -13.48 -10.73
N ASN A 205 -7.57 -12.19 -10.51
CA ASN A 205 -7.71 -11.48 -9.23
C ASN A 205 -7.02 -12.24 -8.07
N ARG A 206 -5.81 -12.73 -8.31
CA ARG A 206 -5.06 -13.51 -7.31
C ARG A 206 -4.79 -12.70 -6.07
N LEU A 207 -4.39 -11.43 -6.20
CA LEU A 207 -4.07 -10.59 -5.06
C LEU A 207 -5.30 -10.32 -4.19
N GLY A 208 -6.47 -10.10 -4.80
CA GLY A 208 -7.73 -9.96 -4.10
C GLY A 208 -8.12 -11.21 -3.30
N ARG A 209 -7.91 -12.42 -3.86
CA ARG A 209 -8.14 -13.69 -3.16
C ARG A 209 -7.15 -13.89 -2.01
N ILE A 210 -5.86 -13.64 -2.26
CA ILE A 210 -4.80 -13.70 -1.24
C ILE A 210 -5.16 -12.81 -0.04
N LEU A 211 -5.60 -11.58 -0.28
CA LEU A 211 -6.01 -10.67 0.79
C LEU A 211 -7.20 -11.19 1.60
N GLN A 212 -8.15 -11.88 0.96
CA GLN A 212 -9.28 -12.50 1.64
C GLN A 212 -8.87 -13.71 2.49
N ASP A 213 -7.88 -14.47 2.06
CA ASP A 213 -7.32 -15.58 2.84
C ASP A 213 -6.48 -15.04 4.01
N VAL A 214 -5.64 -14.03 3.77
CA VAL A 214 -4.91 -13.32 4.83
C VAL A 214 -5.87 -12.70 5.83
N ARG A 215 -7.00 -12.12 5.39
CA ARG A 215 -8.05 -11.61 6.28
C ARG A 215 -8.54 -12.67 7.27
N LYS A 216 -8.73 -13.91 6.82
CA LYS A 216 -9.12 -15.03 7.71
C LYS A 216 -8.00 -15.34 8.70
N LEU A 217 -6.77 -15.49 8.21
CA LEU A 217 -5.60 -15.77 9.06
C LEU A 217 -5.41 -14.73 10.17
N ILE A 218 -5.52 -13.44 9.83
CA ILE A 218 -5.38 -12.34 10.79
C ILE A 218 -6.54 -12.32 11.78
N LYS A 219 -7.78 -12.51 11.30
CA LYS A 219 -8.98 -12.59 12.15
C LYS A 219 -8.90 -13.72 13.19
N ASP A 220 -8.41 -14.87 12.76
CA ASP A 220 -8.36 -16.08 13.59
C ASP A 220 -7.08 -16.13 14.44
N HIS A 221 -6.23 -15.09 14.40
CA HIS A 221 -4.90 -15.05 15.02
C HIS A 221 -4.05 -16.29 14.68
N SER A 222 -4.25 -16.83 13.48
CA SER A 222 -3.59 -18.05 13.05
C SER A 222 -2.11 -17.78 12.79
N PRO A 223 -1.21 -18.71 13.18
CA PRO A 223 0.19 -18.60 12.79
C PRO A 223 0.31 -18.66 11.27
N VAL A 224 1.44 -18.18 10.73
CA VAL A 224 1.76 -18.33 9.31
C VAL A 224 1.64 -19.81 8.95
N PRO A 225 0.81 -20.17 7.95
CA PRO A 225 0.73 -21.55 7.47
C PRO A 225 2.13 -22.11 7.18
N LYS A 226 2.43 -23.31 7.70
CA LYS A 226 3.78 -23.90 7.65
C LYS A 226 4.27 -24.10 6.22
N ASP A 227 3.36 -24.31 5.27
CA ASP A 227 3.60 -24.38 3.84
C ASP A 227 4.06 -23.05 3.23
N LEU A 228 3.63 -21.91 3.78
CA LEU A 228 4.18 -20.60 3.41
C LEU A 228 5.57 -20.36 4.02
N VAL A 229 5.84 -20.95 5.19
CA VAL A 229 7.16 -20.93 5.84
C VAL A 229 8.15 -21.90 5.16
N ALA A 230 7.64 -22.99 4.57
CA ALA A 230 8.44 -23.99 3.86
C ALA A 230 9.02 -23.48 2.53
N VAL A 231 8.48 -22.37 2.00
CA VAL A 231 9.15 -21.66 0.91
C VAL A 231 10.48 -21.16 1.45
N THR A 232 11.59 -21.73 0.97
CA THR A 232 12.94 -21.29 1.35
C THR A 232 13.14 -19.86 0.85
N LEU A 233 12.82 -18.90 1.68
CA LEU A 233 13.14 -17.50 1.47
C LEU A 233 14.58 -17.25 1.91
N PRO A 234 15.33 -16.40 1.20
CA PRO A 234 16.71 -16.05 1.53
C PRO A 234 16.83 -15.41 2.91
#